data_AF-A0A7Y7AEY2-F1
#
_entry.id   AF-A0A7Y7AEY2-F1
#
_cell.length_a   1.000
_cell.length_b   1.000
_cell.length_c   1.000
_cell.angle_alpha   90.00
_cell.angle_beta   90.00
_cell.angle_gamma   90.00
#
_symmetry.space_group_name_H-M   'P 1'
#
loop_
_entity.id
_entity.type
_entity.pdbx_description
1 polymer ?
#
loop_
_entity_poly.entity_id
_entity_poly.type
_entity_poly.pdbx_seq_one_letter_code
_entity_poly.pdbx_strand_id
1 'polypeptide(L)'
;MMKTIQITSGRGPRECEWVVAKTLAFFLKEATKYKIKATVVDQQTGRTSDELLSATVELKGKEVDQLLASWLGTIQWIGQSPFRKNHKRKNWFIGFFELKKQESIEFSEKEVEFQSMRSSGAGGQHVNKVSSAVRAIHIPTGIQAVSMDSRSQLQNKKSALLRLKEKINEINENKRNGEITDQWSNHLELERGNAVRVFVGEKFKER
;
A
#
# COMPACT_ATOMS: atom_id res chain seq x y z
N MET A 1 14.58 9.00 3.97
CA MET A 1 13.50 8.53 3.08
C MET A 1 12.84 7.31 3.70
N MET A 2 11.54 7.15 3.47
CA MET A 2 10.75 6.03 3.97
C MET A 2 10.18 5.27 2.77
N LYS A 3 10.40 3.95 2.70
CA LYS A 3 9.86 3.09 1.66
C LYS A 3 9.29 1.82 2.27
N THR A 4 8.32 1.23 1.59
CA THR A 4 7.73 -0.04 1.99
C THR A 4 7.97 -1.05 0.88
N ILE A 5 8.34 -2.26 1.27
CA ILE A 5 8.57 -3.36 0.33
C ILE A 5 7.75 -4.57 0.72
N GLN A 6 7.44 -5.40 -0.28
CA GLN A 6 6.80 -6.68 -0.14
C GLN A 6 7.73 -7.77 -0.66
N ILE A 7 7.94 -8.80 0.15
CA ILE A 7 8.61 -10.02 -0.26
C ILE A 7 7.55 -11.11 -0.34
N THR A 8 7.47 -11.86 -1.44
CA THR A 8 6.44 -12.88 -1.60
C THR A 8 6.92 -14.13 -2.32
N SER A 9 6.40 -15.28 -1.92
CA SER A 9 6.55 -16.55 -2.63
C SER A 9 5.66 -16.64 -3.88
N GLY A 10 4.79 -15.65 -4.11
CA GLY A 10 3.74 -15.69 -5.12
C GLY A 10 2.85 -16.91 -4.95
N ARG A 11 2.43 -17.51 -6.06
CA ARG A 11 1.77 -18.84 -6.07
C ARG A 11 2.78 -20.01 -6.09
N GLY A 12 3.95 -19.81 -5.50
CA GLY A 12 5.01 -20.81 -5.41
C GLY A 12 4.69 -21.92 -4.41
N PRO A 13 5.35 -23.08 -4.51
CA PRO A 13 5.21 -24.15 -3.53
C PRO A 13 5.96 -23.81 -2.22
N ARG A 14 5.84 -24.69 -1.22
CA ARG A 14 6.44 -24.56 0.12
C ARG A 14 7.94 -24.20 0.11
N GLU A 15 8.69 -24.64 -0.90
CA GLU A 15 10.09 -24.26 -1.06
C GLU A 15 10.29 -22.75 -1.22
N CYS A 16 9.40 -22.08 -1.97
CA CYS A 16 9.44 -20.63 -2.12
C CYS A 16 9.11 -19.92 -0.79
N GLU A 17 8.19 -20.45 0.01
CA GLU A 17 7.85 -19.87 1.33
C GLU A 17 9.04 -19.89 2.29
N TRP A 18 9.82 -20.98 2.27
CA TRP A 18 11.07 -21.08 3.01
C TRP A 18 12.13 -20.10 2.49
N VAL A 19 12.22 -19.94 1.16
CA VAL A 19 13.14 -18.97 0.54
C VAL A 19 12.79 -17.55 0.94
N VAL A 20 11.51 -17.17 1.02
CA VAL A 20 11.07 -15.84 1.52
C VAL A 20 11.60 -15.62 2.93
N ALA A 21 11.42 -16.59 3.85
CA ALA A 21 11.89 -16.48 5.23
C ALA A 21 13.42 -16.27 5.32
N LYS A 22 14.19 -17.05 4.55
CA LYS A 22 15.65 -16.92 4.51
C LYS A 22 16.10 -15.61 3.90
N THR A 23 15.44 -15.19 2.82
CA THR A 23 15.73 -13.93 2.13
C THR A 23 15.44 -12.75 3.03
N LEU A 24 14.30 -12.74 3.73
CA LEU A 24 13.95 -11.70 4.70
C LEU A 24 15.04 -11.58 5.78
N ALA A 25 15.45 -12.69 6.37
CA ALA A 25 16.50 -12.70 7.40
C ALA A 25 17.85 -12.19 6.87
N PHE A 26 18.21 -12.50 5.62
CA PHE A 26 19.41 -11.98 4.97
C PHE A 26 19.30 -10.48 4.71
N PHE A 27 18.17 -10.04 4.15
CA PHE A 27 17.88 -8.65 3.83
C PHE A 27 17.91 -7.75 5.07
N LEU A 28 17.31 -8.16 6.19
CA LEU A 28 17.34 -7.40 7.44
C LEU A 28 18.78 -7.21 7.97
N LYS A 29 19.63 -8.22 7.84
CA LYS A 29 21.06 -8.12 8.19
C LYS A 29 21.79 -7.16 7.26
N GLU A 30 21.51 -7.22 5.96
CA GLU A 30 22.10 -6.31 4.98
C GLU A 30 21.67 -4.86 5.23
N ALA A 31 20.38 -4.59 5.44
CA ALA A 31 19.86 -3.27 5.79
C ALA A 31 20.55 -2.67 7.02
N THR A 32 20.83 -3.51 8.03
CA THR A 32 21.57 -3.09 9.24
C THR A 32 23.00 -2.63 8.93
N LYS A 33 23.70 -3.27 7.97
CA LYS A 33 25.04 -2.84 7.52
C LYS A 33 25.02 -1.47 6.86
N TYR A 34 23.98 -1.17 6.08
CA TYR A 34 23.75 0.14 5.45
C TYR A 34 23.15 1.18 6.40
N LYS A 35 23.08 0.90 7.72
CA LYS A 35 22.48 1.79 8.74
C LYS A 35 21.03 2.17 8.41
N ILE A 36 20.31 1.30 7.71
CA ILE A 36 18.88 1.46 7.40
C ILE A 36 18.08 0.76 8.49
N LYS A 37 17.10 1.48 9.06
CA LYS A 37 16.16 0.88 10.00
C LYS A 37 15.10 0.13 9.22
N ALA A 38 15.10 -1.19 9.32
CA ALA A 38 14.10 -2.06 8.70
C ALA A 38 13.16 -2.62 9.79
N THR A 39 11.86 -2.39 9.63
CA THR A 39 10.81 -2.86 10.55
C THR A 39 9.84 -3.73 9.77
N VAL A 40 9.62 -4.97 10.19
CA VAL A 40 8.56 -5.82 9.63
C VAL A 40 7.23 -5.29 10.14
N VAL A 41 6.34 -4.89 9.23
CA VAL A 41 5.03 -4.30 9.56
C VAL A 41 3.89 -5.28 9.40
N ASP A 42 4.05 -6.27 8.51
CA ASP A 42 3.09 -7.34 8.31
C ASP A 42 3.82 -8.61 7.85
N GLN A 43 3.28 -9.77 8.23
CA GLN A 43 3.88 -11.07 7.92
C GLN A 43 2.80 -12.15 7.84
N GLN A 44 2.78 -12.87 6.72
CA GLN A 44 1.89 -14.01 6.50
C GLN A 44 2.69 -15.31 6.58
N THR A 45 2.49 -16.06 7.66
CA THR A 45 3.15 -17.34 7.89
C THR A 45 2.56 -18.45 7.04
N GLY A 46 3.41 -19.35 6.57
CA GLY A 46 3.03 -20.59 5.91
C GLY A 46 2.61 -21.68 6.89
N ARG A 47 2.93 -22.92 6.54
CA ARG A 47 2.55 -24.10 7.35
C ARG A 47 3.31 -24.18 8.67
N THR A 48 4.45 -23.51 8.77
CA THR A 48 5.33 -23.53 9.93
C THR A 48 5.92 -22.12 10.11
N SER A 49 6.35 -21.78 11.32
CA SER A 49 6.94 -20.46 11.63
C SER A 49 8.19 -20.12 10.82
N ASP A 50 8.88 -21.12 10.26
CA ASP A 50 10.05 -20.97 9.39
C ASP A 50 9.71 -20.74 7.91
N GLU A 51 8.42 -20.64 7.57
CA GLU A 51 7.90 -20.46 6.21
C GLU A 51 7.04 -19.22 6.13
N LEU A 52 7.25 -18.39 5.11
CA LEU A 52 6.50 -17.16 4.90
C LEU A 52 5.92 -17.10 3.50
N LEU A 53 4.61 -16.89 3.39
CA LEU A 53 3.97 -16.59 2.10
C LEU A 53 4.34 -15.19 1.64
N SER A 54 4.29 -14.25 2.58
CA SER A 54 4.66 -12.87 2.32
C SER A 54 5.11 -12.15 3.58
N ALA A 55 5.90 -11.09 3.39
CA ALA A 55 6.29 -10.17 4.45
C ALA A 55 6.35 -8.75 3.89
N THR A 56 5.87 -7.80 4.67
CA THR A 56 5.94 -6.37 4.36
C THR A 56 6.91 -5.70 5.32
N VAL A 57 7.87 -4.96 4.78
CA VAL A 57 8.94 -4.31 5.56
C VAL A 57 8.97 -2.82 5.26
N GLU A 58 8.93 -2.02 6.31
CA GLU A 58 9.13 -0.58 6.26
C GLU A 58 10.61 -0.25 6.47
N LEU A 59 11.18 0.54 5.55
CA LEU A 59 12.58 0.93 5.51
C LEU A 59 12.71 2.43 5.75
N LYS A 60 13.56 2.81 6.69
CA LYS A 60 13.88 4.21 7.02
C LYS A 60 15.39 4.43 6.97
N GLY A 61 15.84 5.28 6.05
CA GLY A 61 17.26 5.58 5.88
C GLY A 61 17.52 6.57 4.74
N LYS A 62 18.79 6.96 4.56
CA LYS A 62 19.22 7.81 3.42
C LYS A 62 19.54 6.99 2.17
N GLU A 63 20.14 5.82 2.33
CA GLU A 63 20.62 4.95 1.23
C GLU A 63 19.62 3.84 0.86
N VAL A 64 18.33 4.02 1.16
CA VAL A 64 17.29 3.00 0.93
C VAL A 64 17.18 2.65 -0.55
N ASP A 65 17.22 3.65 -1.43
CA ASP A 65 17.13 3.43 -2.88
C ASP A 65 18.31 2.63 -3.44
N GLN A 66 19.51 2.89 -2.94
CA GLN A 66 20.71 2.16 -3.35
C GLN A 66 20.64 0.70 -2.93
N LEU A 67 20.18 0.42 -1.70
CA LEU A 67 19.92 -0.94 -1.27
C LEU A 67 18.87 -1.59 -2.18
N LEU A 68 17.71 -0.97 -2.33
CA LEU A 68 16.58 -1.54 -3.07
C LEU A 68 16.84 -1.77 -4.55
N ALA A 69 17.67 -0.96 -5.20
CA ALA A 69 18.02 -1.13 -6.61
C ALA A 69 18.58 -2.53 -6.93
N SER A 70 19.26 -3.15 -5.96
CA SER A 70 19.82 -4.50 -6.09
C SER A 70 18.88 -5.62 -5.63
N TRP A 71 17.73 -5.28 -5.05
CA TRP A 71 16.79 -6.24 -4.45
C TRP A 71 15.46 -6.32 -5.19
N LEU A 72 15.00 -5.22 -5.79
CA LEU A 72 13.73 -5.15 -6.49
C LEU A 72 13.71 -6.06 -7.73
N GLY A 73 12.68 -6.90 -7.83
CA GLY A 73 12.48 -7.86 -8.91
C GLY A 73 12.45 -9.30 -8.40
N THR A 74 12.80 -10.22 -9.30
CA THR A 74 12.76 -11.66 -9.02
C THR A 74 14.06 -12.12 -8.35
N ILE A 75 13.96 -12.83 -7.24
CA ILE A 75 15.11 -13.49 -6.59
C ILE A 75 15.02 -14.98 -6.84
N GLN A 76 16.12 -15.58 -7.26
CA GLN A 76 16.23 -17.00 -7.51
C GLN A 76 17.00 -17.70 -6.40
N TRP A 77 16.48 -18.82 -5.92
CA TRP A 77 17.23 -19.77 -5.13
C TRP A 77 17.46 -21.07 -5.93
N ILE A 78 18.71 -21.51 -5.97
CA ILE A 78 19.14 -22.75 -6.62
C ILE A 78 19.56 -23.75 -5.55
N GLY A 79 18.71 -24.73 -5.28
CA GLY A 79 18.96 -25.72 -4.25
C GLY A 79 18.00 -26.90 -4.33
N GLN A 80 18.43 -28.03 -3.73
CA GLN A 80 17.55 -29.18 -3.57
C GLN A 80 16.46 -28.82 -2.56
N SER A 81 15.23 -29.22 -2.86
CA SER A 81 14.09 -28.97 -1.97
C SER A 81 14.34 -29.59 -0.58
N PRO A 82 14.23 -28.82 0.52
CA PRO A 82 14.36 -29.37 1.87
C PRO A 82 13.15 -30.22 2.29
N PHE A 83 12.01 -30.10 1.58
CA PHE A 83 10.75 -30.74 1.96
C PHE A 83 10.48 -32.04 1.19
N ARG A 84 10.64 -32.01 -0.13
CA ARG A 84 10.50 -33.16 -1.03
C ARG A 84 11.84 -33.82 -1.31
N LYS A 85 12.13 -34.90 -0.58
CA LYS A 85 13.29 -35.77 -0.83
C LYS A 85 13.23 -36.29 -2.29
N ASN A 86 14.36 -36.27 -2.99
CA ASN A 86 14.54 -36.75 -4.38
C ASN A 86 13.86 -35.93 -5.50
N HIS A 87 13.29 -34.76 -5.21
CA HIS A 87 12.69 -33.93 -6.25
C HIS A 87 13.76 -33.29 -7.16
N LYS A 88 13.61 -33.42 -8.48
CA LYS A 88 14.63 -32.99 -9.47
C LYS A 88 14.72 -31.47 -9.66
N ARG A 89 13.66 -30.71 -9.37
CA ARG A 89 13.65 -29.24 -9.52
C ARG A 89 14.59 -28.58 -8.52
N LYS A 90 15.42 -27.66 -9.01
CA LYS A 90 16.38 -26.90 -8.19
C LYS A 90 16.17 -25.40 -8.21
N ASN A 91 15.42 -24.87 -9.18
CA ASN A 91 15.19 -23.43 -9.33
C ASN A 91 13.85 -23.01 -8.71
N TRP A 92 13.92 -22.09 -7.77
CA TRP A 92 12.81 -21.53 -7.01
C TRP A 92 12.89 -20.01 -7.10
N PHE A 93 11.75 -19.35 -7.22
CA PHE A 93 11.68 -17.91 -7.46
C PHE A 93 10.76 -17.27 -6.43
N ILE A 94 11.14 -16.10 -5.94
CA ILE A 94 10.36 -15.23 -5.07
C ILE A 94 10.38 -13.81 -5.63
N GLY A 95 9.37 -13.01 -5.28
CA GLY A 95 9.25 -11.63 -5.71
C GLY A 95 9.63 -10.65 -4.62
N PHE A 96 10.25 -9.55 -5.01
CA PHE A 96 10.60 -8.43 -4.16
C PHE A 96 10.09 -7.15 -4.83
N PHE A 97 9.06 -6.54 -4.25
CA PHE A 97 8.33 -5.43 -4.86
C PHE A 97 8.34 -4.20 -3.96
N GLU A 98 8.43 -3.02 -4.56
CA GLU A 98 8.22 -1.76 -3.83
C GLU A 98 6.72 -1.48 -3.75
N LEU A 99 6.21 -1.27 -2.54
CA LEU A 99 4.84 -0.84 -2.31
C LEU A 99 4.80 0.67 -2.16
N LYS A 100 4.07 1.32 -3.07
CA LYS A 100 3.80 2.75 -2.97
C LYS A 100 2.69 2.96 -1.94
N LYS A 101 3.04 3.50 -0.78
CA LYS A 101 2.06 3.94 0.20
C LYS A 101 1.34 5.17 -0.33
N GLN A 102 0.02 5.10 -0.42
CA GLN A 102 -0.82 6.24 -0.77
C GLN A 102 -1.18 6.97 0.51
N GLU A 103 -0.80 8.25 0.60
CA GLU A 103 -1.13 9.04 1.78
C GLU A 103 -2.65 9.27 1.86
N SER A 104 -3.21 8.99 3.04
CA SER A 104 -4.59 9.34 3.36
C SER A 104 -4.72 10.84 3.54
N ILE A 105 -5.82 11.40 3.05
CA ILE A 105 -6.18 12.79 3.28
C ILE A 105 -6.69 12.89 4.73
N GLU A 106 -5.97 13.62 5.57
CA GLU A 106 -6.49 14.00 6.88
C GLU A 106 -7.60 15.04 6.73
N PHE A 107 -8.66 14.89 7.53
CA PHE A 107 -9.80 15.80 7.50
C PHE A 107 -9.84 16.62 8.79
N SER A 108 -9.74 17.94 8.63
CA SER A 108 -9.90 18.90 9.72
C SER A 108 -11.00 19.90 9.37
N GLU A 109 -12.00 20.04 10.25
CA GLU A 109 -13.08 21.02 10.03
C GLU A 109 -12.57 22.47 9.98
N LYS A 110 -11.41 22.74 10.58
CA LYS A 110 -10.78 24.06 10.57
C LYS A 110 -10.25 24.46 9.19
N GLU A 111 -10.04 23.48 8.32
CA GLU A 111 -9.49 23.65 6.96
C GLU A 111 -10.62 23.65 5.92
N VAL A 112 -11.86 23.81 6.36
CA VAL A 112 -13.04 23.86 5.49
C VAL A 112 -13.51 25.29 5.32
N GLU A 113 -13.46 25.78 4.08
CA GLU A 113 -14.09 27.04 3.69
C GLU A 113 -15.56 26.81 3.34
N PHE A 114 -16.43 27.70 3.81
CA PHE A 114 -17.85 27.66 3.49
C PHE A 114 -18.25 28.84 2.62
N GLN A 115 -18.79 28.55 1.44
CA GLN A 115 -19.33 29.55 0.52
C GLN A 115 -20.84 29.43 0.45
N SER A 116 -21.53 30.55 0.66
CA SER A 116 -23.00 30.60 0.55
C SER A 116 -23.40 30.94 -0.87
N MET A 117 -24.35 30.20 -1.43
CA MET A 117 -24.80 30.34 -2.80
C MET A 117 -26.33 30.35 -2.87
N ARG A 118 -26.86 30.83 -3.99
CA ARG A 118 -28.29 30.74 -4.28
C ARG A 118 -28.62 29.30 -4.68
N SER A 119 -29.74 28.80 -4.17
CA SER A 119 -30.24 27.47 -4.51
C SER A 119 -30.70 27.46 -5.97
N SER A 120 -30.16 26.55 -6.79
CA SER A 120 -30.55 26.41 -8.19
C SER A 120 -31.65 25.35 -8.34
N GLY A 121 -32.92 25.77 -8.31
CA GLY A 121 -34.07 24.88 -8.48
C GLY A 121 -35.33 25.61 -8.90
N ALA A 122 -36.33 24.88 -9.40
CA ALA A 122 -37.63 25.40 -9.86
C ALA A 122 -38.52 25.87 -8.68
N GLY A 123 -38.04 26.84 -7.91
CA GLY A 123 -38.73 27.39 -6.74
C GLY A 123 -39.26 28.80 -6.97
N GLY A 124 -40.27 29.19 -6.16
CA GLY A 124 -40.86 30.53 -6.18
C GLY A 124 -39.89 31.63 -5.71
N GLN A 125 -40.39 32.87 -5.57
CA GLN A 125 -39.60 34.07 -5.26
C GLN A 125 -38.59 33.92 -4.10
N HIS A 126 -38.90 33.09 -3.09
CA HIS A 126 -38.03 32.83 -1.95
C HIS A 126 -36.73 32.08 -2.33
N VAL A 127 -36.78 31.15 -3.29
CA VAL A 127 -35.60 30.38 -3.74
C VAL A 127 -34.63 31.26 -4.53
N ASN A 128 -35.15 32.26 -5.25
CA ASN A 128 -34.35 33.18 -6.05
C ASN A 128 -33.72 34.31 -5.22
N LYS A 129 -34.25 34.61 -4.02
CA LYS A 129 -33.83 35.74 -3.18
C LYS A 129 -32.90 35.34 -2.02
N VAL A 130 -33.02 34.12 -1.50
CA VAL A 130 -32.29 33.69 -0.29
C VAL A 130 -31.12 32.76 -0.63
N SER A 131 -29.91 33.13 -0.20
CA SER A 131 -28.68 32.33 -0.37
C SER A 131 -28.60 31.21 0.69
N SER A 132 -29.53 30.26 0.67
CA SER A 132 -29.59 29.17 1.66
C SER A 132 -28.63 28.02 1.34
N ALA A 133 -28.22 27.83 0.09
CA ALA A 133 -27.32 26.76 -0.31
C ALA A 133 -25.89 27.02 0.17
N VAL A 134 -25.19 25.96 0.60
CA VAL A 134 -23.83 26.06 1.14
C VAL A 134 -22.92 25.08 0.42
N ARG A 135 -21.75 25.57 0.00
CA ARG A 135 -20.62 24.79 -0.49
C ARG A 135 -19.57 24.72 0.60
N ALA A 136 -19.13 23.52 0.95
CA ALA A 136 -17.99 23.27 1.81
C ALA A 136 -16.80 22.85 0.93
N ILE A 137 -15.64 23.47 1.11
CA ILE A 137 -14.42 23.22 0.34
C ILE A 137 -13.30 22.88 1.32
N HIS A 138 -12.69 21.71 1.16
CA HIS A 138 -11.48 21.36 1.89
C HIS A 138 -10.28 22.05 1.25
N ILE A 139 -9.73 23.07 1.90
CA ILE A 139 -8.70 23.96 1.34
C ILE A 139 -7.47 23.18 0.86
N PRO A 140 -6.89 22.23 1.61
CA PRO A 140 -5.67 21.54 1.20
C PRO A 140 -5.83 20.70 -0.06
N THR A 141 -7.03 20.15 -0.32
CA THR A 141 -7.25 19.22 -1.44
C THR A 141 -8.12 19.79 -2.56
N GLY A 142 -8.80 20.91 -2.33
CA GLY A 142 -9.79 21.48 -3.25
C GLY A 142 -11.08 20.66 -3.39
N ILE A 143 -11.24 19.57 -2.63
CA ILE A 143 -12.45 18.74 -2.68
C ILE A 143 -13.63 19.55 -2.13
N GLN A 144 -14.75 19.51 -2.84
CA GLN A 144 -15.94 20.28 -2.46
C GLN A 144 -17.22 19.42 -2.41
N ALA A 145 -18.10 19.80 -1.51
CA ALA A 145 -19.46 19.28 -1.40
C ALA A 145 -20.46 20.43 -1.26
N VAL A 146 -21.65 20.25 -1.82
CA VAL A 146 -22.73 21.24 -1.78
C VAL A 146 -23.95 20.62 -1.11
N SER A 147 -24.65 21.41 -0.29
CA SER A 147 -25.96 21.08 0.22
C SER A 147 -26.91 22.26 0.07
N MET A 148 -28.11 21.94 -0.41
CA MET A 148 -29.21 22.87 -0.66
C MET A 148 -30.57 22.22 -0.31
N ASP A 149 -30.54 21.16 0.51
CA ASP A 149 -31.69 20.29 0.77
C ASP A 149 -32.70 20.97 1.72
N SER A 150 -32.22 21.90 2.56
CA SER A 150 -33.03 22.66 3.50
C SER A 150 -33.16 24.13 3.11
N ARG A 151 -34.22 24.78 3.61
CA ARG A 151 -34.37 26.25 3.58
C ARG A 151 -33.43 26.95 4.57
N SER A 152 -32.87 26.23 5.55
CA SER A 152 -31.95 26.77 6.55
C SER A 152 -30.49 26.64 6.11
N GLN A 153 -29.79 27.78 6.04
CA GLN A 153 -28.36 27.84 5.73
C GLN A 153 -27.52 27.06 6.76
N LEU A 154 -27.88 27.11 8.05
CA LEU A 154 -27.17 26.38 9.09
C LEU A 154 -27.29 24.86 8.91
N GLN A 155 -28.48 24.38 8.54
CA GLN A 155 -28.68 22.95 8.25
C GLN A 155 -27.89 22.54 7.01
N ASN A 156 -27.93 23.34 5.94
CA ASN A 156 -27.14 23.09 4.74
C ASN A 156 -25.63 23.12 5.01
N LYS A 157 -25.15 23.98 5.92
CA LYS A 157 -23.75 23.99 6.34
C LYS A 157 -23.33 22.67 6.98
N LYS A 158 -24.15 22.14 7.90
CA LYS A 158 -23.92 20.84 8.54
C LYS A 158 -23.94 19.70 7.52
N SER A 159 -24.93 19.69 6.63
CA SER A 159 -25.07 18.68 5.58
C SER A 159 -23.93 18.72 4.56
N ALA A 160 -23.49 19.91 4.14
CA ALA A 160 -22.35 20.07 3.23
C ALA A 160 -21.04 19.56 3.86
N LEU A 161 -20.84 19.82 5.15
CA LEU A 161 -19.69 19.31 5.91
C LEU A 161 -19.70 17.78 6.00
N LEU A 162 -20.86 17.18 6.31
CA LEU A 162 -21.02 15.73 6.37
C LEU A 162 -20.69 15.08 5.01
N ARG A 163 -21.27 15.59 3.93
CA ARG A 163 -21.00 15.12 2.56
C ARG A 163 -19.53 15.28 2.17
N LEU A 164 -18.88 16.36 2.59
CA LEU A 164 -17.45 16.57 2.34
C LEU A 164 -16.61 15.51 3.04
N LYS A 165 -16.92 15.22 4.31
CA LYS A 165 -16.25 14.18 5.09
C LYS A 165 -16.45 12.79 4.47
N GLU A 166 -17.67 12.45 4.07
CA GLU A 166 -17.98 11.19 3.38
C GLU A 166 -17.16 11.03 2.10
N LYS A 167 -17.10 12.06 1.24
CA LYS A 167 -16.29 12.04 0.02
C LYS A 167 -14.79 11.82 0.30
N ILE A 168 -14.24 12.49 1.31
CA ILE A 168 -12.83 12.33 1.68
C ILE A 168 -12.56 10.92 2.20
N ASN A 169 -13.47 10.36 3.00
CA ASN A 169 -13.38 8.99 3.47
C ASN A 169 -13.43 8.00 2.30
N GLU A 170 -14.37 8.16 1.37
CA GLU A 170 -14.48 7.32 0.17
C GLU A 170 -13.19 7.35 -0.65
N ILE A 171 -12.58 8.52 -0.83
CA ILE A 171 -11.28 8.64 -1.51
C ILE A 171 -10.19 7.88 -0.75
N ASN A 172 -10.14 8.00 0.58
CA ASN A 172 -9.16 7.28 1.40
C ASN A 172 -9.37 5.76 1.35
N GLU A 173 -10.62 5.29 1.35
CA GLU A 173 -10.97 3.88 1.17
C GLU A 173 -10.54 3.37 -0.21
N ASN A 174 -10.81 4.14 -1.26
CA ASN A 174 -10.39 3.79 -2.62
C ASN A 174 -8.86 3.71 -2.74
N LYS A 175 -8.12 4.62 -2.11
CA LYS A 175 -6.65 4.55 -2.03
C LYS A 175 -6.18 3.26 -1.34
N ARG A 176 -6.77 2.93 -0.18
CA ARG A 176 -6.46 1.71 0.57
C ARG A 176 -6.77 0.43 -0.22
N ASN A 177 -7.90 0.42 -0.94
CA ASN A 177 -8.27 -0.68 -1.81
C ASN A 177 -7.30 -0.84 -2.99
N GLY A 178 -6.79 0.28 -3.53
CA GLY A 178 -5.71 0.28 -4.51
C GLY A 178 -4.45 -0.39 -3.98
N GLU A 179 -3.99 -0.03 -2.78
CA GLU A 179 -2.81 -0.66 -2.15
C GLU A 179 -2.96 -2.18 -1.98
N ILE A 180 -4.15 -2.64 -1.56
CA ILE A 180 -4.45 -4.08 -1.43
C ILE A 180 -4.42 -4.76 -2.79
N THR A 181 -4.98 -4.11 -3.82
CA THR A 181 -5.02 -4.63 -5.18
C THR A 181 -3.61 -4.76 -5.76
N ASP A 182 -2.75 -3.75 -5.53
CA ASP A 182 -1.35 -3.76 -5.95
C ASP A 182 -0.59 -4.92 -5.28
N GLN A 183 -0.72 -5.06 -3.96
CA GLN A 183 -0.13 -6.18 -3.21
C GLN A 183 -0.60 -7.54 -3.74
N TRP A 184 -1.88 -7.65 -4.09
CA TRP A 184 -2.43 -8.87 -4.65
C TRP A 184 -1.91 -9.16 -6.06
N SER A 185 -1.76 -8.14 -6.90
CA SER A 185 -1.18 -8.27 -8.24
C SER A 185 0.27 -8.77 -8.18
N ASN A 186 1.07 -8.28 -7.23
CA ASN A 186 2.44 -8.73 -7.00
C ASN A 186 2.53 -10.24 -6.71
N HIS A 187 1.53 -10.82 -6.06
CA HIS A 187 1.47 -12.27 -5.83
C HIS A 187 1.22 -13.07 -7.13
N LEU A 188 0.59 -12.46 -8.13
CA LEU A 188 0.23 -13.09 -9.40
C LEU A 188 1.32 -12.91 -10.46
N GLU A 189 1.90 -11.72 -10.54
CA GLU A 189 2.78 -11.28 -11.61
C GLU A 189 4.25 -11.67 -11.42
N LEU A 190 4.54 -12.54 -10.45
CA LEU A 190 5.90 -13.02 -10.20
C LEU A 190 6.52 -13.66 -11.46
N GLU A 191 7.47 -12.94 -12.07
CA GLU A 191 8.23 -13.43 -13.22
C GLU A 191 9.15 -14.58 -12.80
N ARG A 192 9.09 -15.70 -13.52
CA ARG A 192 9.92 -16.88 -13.26
C ARG A 192 11.11 -16.89 -14.22
N GLY A 193 12.02 -15.95 -14.01
CA GLY A 193 13.16 -15.68 -14.89
C GLY A 193 13.84 -14.37 -14.50
N ASN A 194 14.87 -13.98 -15.25
CA ASN A 194 15.54 -12.68 -15.13
C ASN A 194 15.86 -12.26 -13.68
N ALA A 195 16.43 -13.20 -12.91
CA ALA A 195 16.63 -12.99 -11.49
C ALA A 195 17.67 -11.89 -11.23
N VAL A 196 17.30 -10.90 -10.41
CA VAL A 196 18.20 -9.80 -10.02
C VAL A 196 19.27 -10.27 -9.03
N ARG A 197 18.92 -11.27 -8.20
CA ARG A 197 19.85 -11.93 -7.27
C ARG A 197 19.65 -13.43 -7.26
N VAL A 198 20.75 -14.15 -7.05
CA VAL A 198 20.78 -15.61 -7.05
C VAL A 198 21.42 -16.13 -5.77
N PHE A 199 20.70 -16.96 -5.02
CA PHE A 199 21.18 -17.67 -3.85
C PHE A 199 21.35 -19.15 -4.16
N VAL A 200 22.33 -19.82 -3.55
CA VAL A 200 22.67 -21.22 -3.80
C VAL A 200 22.82 -22.04 -2.53
N GLY A 201 22.38 -23.31 -2.63
CA GLY A 201 22.58 -24.34 -1.62
C GLY A 201 21.79 -24.15 -0.32
N GLU A 202 21.96 -25.10 0.60
CA GLU A 202 21.26 -25.14 1.89
C GLU A 202 21.68 -24.00 2.84
N LYS A 203 22.93 -23.55 2.70
CA LYS A 203 23.50 -22.44 3.50
C LYS A 203 23.05 -21.05 3.02
N PHE A 204 22.21 -20.97 1.97
CA PHE A 204 21.68 -19.74 1.41
C PHE A 204 22.77 -18.69 1.12
N LYS A 205 23.77 -19.08 0.33
CA LYS A 205 24.87 -18.18 -0.04
C LYS A 205 24.53 -17.44 -1.32
N GLU A 206 24.82 -16.14 -1.36
CA GLU A 206 24.75 -15.36 -2.61
C GLU A 206 25.81 -15.87 -3.59
N ARG A 207 25.44 -15.98 -4.88
CA ARG A 207 26.30 -16.49 -5.95
C ARG A 207 27.21 -15.43 -6.53
#